data_AF-A0A6B3IQU9-F1
#
_entry.id   AF-A0A6B3IQU9-F1
#
_cell.length_a   1.000
_cell.length_b   1.000
_cell.length_c   1.000
_cell.angle_alpha   90.00
_cell.angle_beta   90.00
_cell.angle_gamma   90.00
#
_symmetry.space_group_name_H-M   'P 1'
#
loop_
_entity.id
_entity.type
_entity.pdbx_description
1 polymer ?
#
loop_
_entity_poly.entity_id
_entity_poly.type
_entity_poly.pdbx_seq_one_letter_code
_entity_poly.pdbx_strand_id
1 'polypeptide(L)'
;LGDRIGRKKLLLVGAVAFGAVSVLNAYATTPEMMIVARALLGVAGATLMPSTLALIRNLFHDPRERSLAIGIWGAAASAGAAVGPVVGGFLLEHFWWGSVFLINLPVMAVLVVVGIKLIPESK
;
A
#
# COMPACT_ATOMS: atom_id res chain seq x y z
N LEU A 1 -16.42 0.58 -6.85
CA LEU A 1 -16.41 -0.48 -5.80
C LEU A 1 -16.28 0.08 -4.38
N GLY A 2 -15.36 1.02 -4.13
CA GLY A 2 -15.10 1.55 -2.78
C GLY A 2 -16.30 2.19 -2.05
N ASP A 3 -17.25 2.76 -2.79
CA ASP A 3 -18.47 3.31 -2.18
C ASP A 3 -19.54 2.25 -1.82
N ARG A 4 -19.43 1.00 -2.31
CA ARG A 4 -20.35 -0.10 -1.95
C ARG A 4 -19.80 -1.08 -0.91
N ILE A 5 -18.47 -1.26 -0.85
CA ILE A 5 -17.81 -2.26 0.03
C ILE A 5 -17.37 -1.63 1.36
N GLY A 6 -17.32 -0.30 1.44
CA GLY A 6 -16.79 0.44 2.58
C GLY A 6 -15.29 0.70 2.43
N ARG A 7 -14.91 1.99 2.52
CA ARG A 7 -13.55 2.47 2.23
C ARG A 7 -12.49 1.84 3.14
N LYS A 8 -12.82 1.63 4.42
CA LYS A 8 -11.97 0.91 5.39
C LYS A 8 -11.71 -0.53 4.95
N LYS A 9 -12.76 -1.27 4.58
CA LYS A 9 -12.64 -2.68 4.16
C LYS A 9 -11.82 -2.79 2.88
N LEU A 10 -12.06 -1.90 1.90
CA LEU A 10 -11.29 -1.91 0.66
C LEU A 10 -9.80 -1.65 0.90
N LEU A 11 -9.45 -0.69 1.77
CA LEU A 11 -8.06 -0.41 2.14
C LEU A 11 -7.40 -1.62 2.82
N LEU A 12 -8.06 -2.19 3.83
CA LEU A 12 -7.51 -3.29 4.62
C LEU A 12 -7.38 -4.58 3.78
N VAL A 13 -8.39 -4.93 2.99
CA VAL A 13 -8.34 -6.09 2.08
C VAL A 13 -7.25 -5.87 1.03
N GLY A 14 -7.16 -4.67 0.46
CA GLY A 14 -6.11 -4.30 -0.48
C GLY A 14 -4.71 -4.46 0.12
N ALA A 15 -4.50 -4.00 1.35
CA ALA A 15 -3.22 -4.10 2.03
C ALA A 15 -2.84 -5.55 2.37
N VAL A 16 -3.79 -6.35 2.85
CA VAL A 16 -3.55 -7.79 3.12
C VAL A 16 -3.26 -8.53 1.81
N ALA A 17 -4.03 -8.28 0.75
CA ALA A 17 -3.78 -8.87 -0.55
C ALA A 17 -2.41 -8.47 -1.11
N PHE A 18 -2.03 -7.19 -0.99
CA PHE A 18 -0.72 -6.70 -1.42
C PHE A 18 0.43 -7.40 -0.67
N GLY A 19 0.29 -7.59 0.65
CA GLY A 19 1.24 -8.34 1.47
C GLY A 19 1.35 -9.81 1.04
N ALA A 20 0.22 -10.50 0.86
CA ALA A 20 0.18 -11.90 0.45
C ALA A 20 0.79 -12.12 -0.94
N VAL A 21 0.44 -11.28 -1.92
CA VAL A 21 1.00 -11.36 -3.28
C VAL A 21 2.48 -10.95 -3.28
N SER A 22 2.93 -10.08 -2.36
CA SER A 22 4.36 -9.79 -2.20
C SER A 22 5.15 -11.02 -1.79
N VAL A 23 4.62 -11.86 -0.89
CA VAL A 23 5.23 -13.16 -0.55
C VAL A 23 5.26 -14.07 -1.78
N LEU A 24 4.13 -14.19 -2.49
CA LEU A 24 4.06 -15.00 -3.71
C LEU A 24 5.13 -14.56 -4.74
N ASN A 25 5.31 -13.25 -4.91
CA ASN A 25 6.28 -12.71 -5.83
C ASN A 25 7.73 -12.89 -5.34
N ALA A 26 7.97 -12.88 -4.03
CA ALA A 26 9.30 -13.09 -3.44
C ALA A 26 9.85 -14.50 -3.70
N TYR A 27 8.96 -15.50 -3.76
CA TYR A 27 9.28 -16.91 -3.97
C TYR A 27 8.92 -17.41 -5.37
N ALA A 28 8.64 -16.52 -6.31
CA ALA A 28 8.32 -16.91 -7.68
C ALA A 28 9.53 -17.56 -8.36
N THR A 29 9.39 -18.83 -8.75
CA THR A 29 10.46 -19.62 -9.38
C THR A 29 10.38 -19.66 -10.90
N THR A 30 9.24 -19.25 -11.48
CA THR A 30 9.04 -19.19 -12.93
C THR A 30 8.70 -17.78 -13.41
N PRO A 31 9.09 -17.40 -14.66
CA PRO A 31 8.76 -16.10 -15.24
C PRO A 31 7.25 -15.83 -15.29
N GLU A 32 6.44 -16.83 -15.63
CA GLU A 32 4.98 -16.71 -15.71
C GLU A 32 4.40 -16.36 -14.34
N MET A 33 4.89 -17.00 -13.28
CA MET A 33 4.48 -16.72 -11.91
C MET A 33 4.85 -15.29 -11.49
N MET A 34 6.03 -14.80 -11.87
CA MET A 34 6.42 -13.41 -11.62
C MET A 34 5.49 -12.42 -12.34
N ILE A 35 5.14 -12.67 -13.60
CA ILE A 35 4.25 -11.79 -14.38
C ILE A 35 2.86 -11.73 -13.74
N VAL A 36 2.29 -12.88 -13.41
CA VAL A 36 0.97 -12.96 -12.77
C VAL A 36 0.99 -12.29 -11.40
N ALA A 37 2.02 -12.54 -10.58
CA ALA A 37 2.14 -11.92 -9.28
C ALA A 37 2.30 -10.39 -9.38
N ARG A 38 2.98 -9.87 -10.40
CA ARG A 38 3.06 -8.42 -10.64
C ARG A 38 1.75 -7.81 -11.08
N ALA A 39 1.00 -8.49 -11.94
CA ALA A 39 -0.34 -8.06 -12.31
C ALA A 39 -1.24 -7.99 -11.07
N LEU A 40 -1.19 -9.00 -10.20
CA LEU A 40 -1.93 -9.03 -8.94
C LEU A 40 -1.47 -7.94 -7.96
N LEU A 41 -0.18 -7.66 -7.84
CA LEU A 41 0.35 -6.54 -7.04
C LEU A 41 -0.17 -5.21 -7.57
N GLY A 42 -0.22 -5.02 -8.89
CA GLY A 42 -0.78 -3.83 -9.52
C GLY A 42 -2.27 -3.67 -9.18
N VAL A 43 -3.05 -4.74 -9.28
CA VAL A 43 -4.48 -4.74 -8.91
C VAL A 43 -4.67 -4.41 -7.43
N ALA A 44 -3.92 -5.05 -6.53
CA ALA A 44 -3.98 -4.78 -5.10
C ALA A 44 -3.58 -3.33 -4.78
N GLY A 45 -2.48 -2.85 -5.37
CA GLY A 45 -1.98 -1.48 -5.19
C GLY A 45 -2.94 -0.41 -5.71
N ALA A 46 -3.64 -0.68 -6.81
CA ALA A 46 -4.65 0.22 -7.37
C ALA A 46 -5.83 0.47 -6.42
N THR A 47 -6.07 -0.42 -5.45
CA THR A 47 -7.11 -0.20 -4.43
C THR A 47 -6.67 0.76 -3.33
N LEU A 48 -5.37 0.89 -3.08
CA LEU A 48 -4.82 1.64 -1.94
C LEU A 48 -4.95 3.15 -2.16
N MET A 49 -4.42 3.67 -3.28
CA MET A 49 -4.42 5.11 -3.59
C MET A 49 -5.81 5.77 -3.52
N PRO A 50 -6.85 5.27 -4.23
CA PRO A 50 -8.17 5.87 -4.17
C PRO A 50 -8.81 5.74 -2.79
N SER A 51 -8.55 4.65 -2.07
CA SER A 51 -9.09 4.44 -0.71
C SER A 51 -8.45 5.42 0.28
N THR A 52 -7.14 5.64 0.24
CA THR A 52 -6.46 6.59 1.12
C THR A 52 -6.92 8.02 0.86
N LEU A 53 -7.06 8.43 -0.41
CA LEU A 53 -7.51 9.77 -0.74
C LEU A 53 -8.98 9.99 -0.33
N ALA A 54 -9.84 8.98 -0.52
CA ALA A 54 -11.23 9.03 -0.10
C ALA A 54 -11.40 9.05 1.43
N LEU A 55 -10.46 8.45 2.18
CA LEU A 55 -10.44 8.52 3.64
C LEU A 55 -10.02 9.91 4.13
N ILE A 56 -8.94 10.48 3.59
CA ILE A 56 -8.51 11.85 3.92
C ILE A 56 -9.66 12.84 3.72
N ARG A 57 -10.37 12.74 2.58
CA ARG A 57 -11.51 13.63 2.28
C ARG A 57 -12.69 13.49 3.24
N ASN A 58 -12.86 12.33 3.87
CA ASN A 58 -13.98 12.05 4.76
C ASN A 58 -13.65 12.33 6.23
N LEU A 59 -12.41 12.09 6.66
CA LEU A 59 -11.99 12.33 8.04
C LEU A 59 -11.77 13.83 8.32
N PHE A 60 -11.24 14.58 7.35
CA PHE A 60 -10.97 16.01 7.53
C PHE A 60 -12.08 16.85 6.89
N HIS A 61 -12.96 17.37 7.74
CA HIS A 61 -14.06 18.25 7.32
C HIS A 61 -13.60 19.69 7.10
N ASP A 62 -12.59 20.16 7.84
CA ASP A 62 -11.99 21.48 7.64
C ASP A 62 -11.17 21.51 6.33
N PRO A 63 -11.47 22.43 5.39
CA PRO A 63 -10.69 22.60 4.16
C PRO A 63 -9.18 22.80 4.36
N ARG A 64 -8.76 23.48 5.44
CA ARG A 64 -7.34 23.73 5.75
C ARG A 64 -6.64 22.45 6.18
N GLU A 65 -7.22 21.72 7.13
CA GLU A 65 -6.69 20.43 7.58
C GLU A 65 -6.63 19.41 6.45
N ARG A 66 -7.66 19.37 5.61
CA ARG A 66 -7.70 18.51 4.43
C ARG A 66 -6.60 18.84 3.44
N SER A 67 -6.36 20.13 3.17
CA SER A 67 -5.27 20.55 2.28
C SER A 67 -3.90 20.12 2.82
N LEU A 68 -3.68 20.30 4.12
CA LEU A 68 -2.46 19.85 4.80
C LEU A 68 -2.30 18.32 4.75
N ALA A 69 -3.37 17.56 5.00
CA ALA A 69 -3.34 16.11 4.93
C ALA A 69 -3.04 15.59 3.50
N ILE A 70 -3.61 16.22 2.47
CA ILE A 70 -3.29 15.89 1.07
C ILE A 70 -1.83 16.26 0.75
N GLY A 71 -1.34 17.39 1.26
CA GLY A 71 0.06 17.80 1.12
C GLY A 71 1.03 16.79 1.73
N ILE A 72 0.76 16.33 2.95
CA ILE A 72 1.56 15.28 3.62
C ILE A 72 1.48 13.96 2.85
N TRP A 73 0.29 13.56 2.39
CA TRP A 73 0.12 12.36 1.58
C TRP A 73 0.92 12.41 0.28
N GLY A 74 0.90 13.55 -0.42
CA GLY A 74 1.69 13.77 -1.63
C GLY A 74 3.19 13.75 -1.37
N ALA A 75 3.64 14.43 -0.30
CA ALA A 75 5.04 14.44 0.10
C ALA A 75 5.54 13.03 0.46
N ALA A 76 4.73 12.23 1.16
CA ALA A 76 5.04 10.84 1.47
C ALA A 76 5.12 9.97 0.20
N ALA A 77 4.24 10.18 -0.78
CA ALA A 77 4.30 9.48 -2.06
C ALA A 77 5.59 9.82 -2.84
N SER A 78 5.96 11.09 -2.92
CA SER A 78 7.20 11.53 -3.56
C SER A 78 8.45 11.03 -2.82
N ALA A 79 8.46 11.10 -1.49
CA ALA A 79 9.54 10.56 -0.67
C ALA A 79 9.68 9.04 -0.88
N GLY A 80 8.57 8.30 -0.90
CA GLY A 80 8.57 6.87 -1.19
C GLY A 80 9.11 6.55 -2.58
N ALA A 81 8.77 7.36 -3.60
CA ALA A 81 9.29 7.20 -4.95
C ALA A 81 10.81 7.47 -5.06
N ALA A 82 11.32 8.44 -4.30
CA ALA A 82 12.75 8.78 -4.26
C ALA A 82 13.58 7.78 -3.43
N VAL A 83 13.06 7.39 -2.26
CA VAL A 83 13.75 6.49 -1.32
C VAL A 83 13.64 5.03 -1.77
N GLY A 84 12.57 4.67 -2.47
CA GLY A 84 12.29 3.30 -2.93
C GLY A 84 13.46 2.65 -3.70
N PRO A 85 14.01 3.28 -4.75
CA PRO A 85 15.16 2.74 -5.48
C PRO A 85 16.42 2.58 -4.62
N VAL A 86 16.67 3.51 -3.70
CA VAL A 86 17.84 3.46 -2.81
C VAL A 86 17.74 2.29 -1.85
N VAL A 87 16.57 2.12 -1.20
CA VAL A 87 16.32 0.99 -0.29
C VAL A 87 16.30 -0.33 -1.07
N GLY A 88 15.69 -0.36 -2.25
CA GLY A 88 15.68 -1.54 -3.12
C GLY A 88 17.08 -1.96 -3.56
N GLY A 89 17.93 -1.00 -3.95
CA GLY A 89 19.33 -1.25 -4.30
C GLY A 89 20.12 -1.82 -3.13
N PHE A 90 20.02 -1.18 -1.95
CA PHE A 90 20.67 -1.65 -0.73
C PHE A 90 20.24 -3.08 -0.35
N LEU A 91 18.95 -3.38 -0.46
CA LEU A 91 18.42 -4.72 -0.20
C LEU A 91 18.96 -5.76 -1.17
N LEU A 92 19.04 -5.44 -2.47
CA LEU A 92 19.58 -6.37 -3.47
C LEU A 92 21.09 -6.59 -3.33
N GLU A 93 21.82 -5.63 -2.77
CA GLU A 93 23.25 -5.76 -2.52
C GLU A 93 23.54 -6.67 -1.30
N HIS A 94 22.71 -6.60 -0.26
CA HIS A 94 22.95 -7.30 1.01
C HIS A 94 22.11 -8.58 1.18
N PHE A 95 20.97 -8.69 0.49
CA PHE A 95 20.00 -9.77 0.63
C PHE A 95 19.61 -10.34 -0.75
N TRP A 96 18.95 -11.51 -0.75
CA TRP A 96 18.48 -12.12 -1.99
C TRP A 96 17.33 -11.30 -2.64
N TRP A 97 17.10 -11.52 -3.93
CA TRP A 97 16.09 -10.83 -4.75
C TRP A 97 14.70 -10.68 -4.12
N GLY A 98 14.22 -11.68 -3.38
CA GLY A 98 12.88 -11.65 -2.77
C GLY A 98 12.71 -10.59 -1.67
N SER A 99 13.82 -10.09 -1.10
CA SER A 99 13.82 -9.07 -0.04
C SER A 99 13.08 -7.79 -0.43
N VAL A 100 13.17 -7.36 -1.69
CA VAL A 100 12.49 -6.14 -2.19
C VAL A 100 10.98 -6.27 -2.24
N PHE A 101 10.44 -7.49 -2.18
CA PHE A 101 8.99 -7.73 -2.00
C PHE A 101 8.65 -7.94 -0.54
N LEU A 102 9.52 -8.60 0.22
CA LEU A 102 9.29 -8.87 1.63
C LEU A 102 9.26 -7.60 2.48
N ILE A 103 9.96 -6.53 2.09
CA ILE A 103 9.86 -5.23 2.76
C ILE A 103 8.43 -4.64 2.75
N ASN A 104 7.58 -5.06 1.82
CA ASN A 104 6.19 -4.63 1.80
C ASN A 104 5.38 -5.20 2.97
N LEU A 105 5.75 -6.37 3.51
CA LEU A 105 5.01 -7.01 4.60
C LEU A 105 4.96 -6.17 5.88
N PRO A 106 6.09 -5.69 6.45
CA PRO A 106 6.03 -4.84 7.64
C PRO A 106 5.26 -3.54 7.38
N VAL A 107 5.39 -2.95 6.19
CA VAL A 107 4.66 -1.73 5.82
C VAL A 107 3.15 -1.98 5.78
N MET A 108 2.72 -3.06 5.13
CA MET A 108 1.30 -3.44 5.04
C MET A 108 0.75 -3.88 6.40
N ALA A 109 1.54 -4.56 7.23
CA ALA A 109 1.15 -4.93 8.58
C ALA A 109 0.89 -3.68 9.45
N VAL A 110 1.79 -2.69 9.39
CA VAL A 110 1.60 -1.40 10.07
C VAL A 110 0.34 -0.71 9.55
N LEU A 111 0.14 -0.65 8.23
CA LEU A 111 -1.05 -0.06 7.62
C LEU A 111 -2.33 -0.75 8.11
N VAL A 112 -2.34 -2.09 8.19
CA VAL A 112 -3.50 -2.85 8.67
C VAL A 112 -3.77 -2.57 10.15
N VAL A 113 -2.75 -2.63 11.01
CA VAL A 113 -2.90 -2.40 12.45
C VAL A 113 -3.36 -0.97 12.74
N VAL A 114 -2.72 0.01 12.11
CA VAL A 114 -3.08 1.44 12.25
C VAL A 114 -4.46 1.69 11.65
N GLY A 115 -4.76 1.12 10.48
CA GLY A 115 -6.03 1.27 9.79
C GLY A 115 -7.20 0.68 10.57
N ILE A 116 -7.03 -0.46 11.23
CA ILE A 116 -8.06 -1.03 12.11
C ILE A 116 -8.35 -0.09 13.28
N LYS A 117 -7.30 0.46 13.91
CA LYS A 117 -7.41 1.30 15.12
C LYS A 117 -7.91 2.71 14.86
N LEU A 118 -7.42 3.37 13.80
CA LEU A 118 -7.64 4.80 13.57
C LEU A 118 -8.74 5.10 12.55
N ILE A 119 -9.06 4.17 11.64
CA ILE A 119 -10.09 4.43 10.62
C ILE A 119 -11.46 4.05 11.20
N PRO A 120 -12.37 5.01 11.41
CA PRO A 120 -13.75 4.70 11.79
C PRO A 120 -14.45 3.96 10.65
N GLU A 121 -15.36 3.05 10.99
CA GLU A 121 -16.22 2.45 9.99
C GLU A 121 -17.19 3.52 9.46
N SER A 122 -17.00 3.95 8.20
CA SER A 122 -18.04 4.72 7.51
C SER A 122 -19.28 3.83 7.37
N LYS A 123 -20.34 4.20 8.10
CA LYS A 123 -21.72 3.79 7.81
C LYS A 123 -22.18 4.42 6.50
#